data_AF-A0A932ZNE9-F1
#
_entry.id   AF-A0A932ZNE9-F1
#
_cell.length_a   1.000
_cell.length_b   1.000
_cell.length_c   1.000
_cell.angle_alpha   90.00
_cell.angle_beta   90.00
_cell.angle_gamma   90.00
#
_symmetry.space_group_name_H-M   'P 1'
#
loop_
_entity.id
_entity.type
_entity.pdbx_description
1 polymer ?
#
loop_
_entity_poly.entity_id
_entity_poly.type
_entity_poly.pdbx_seq_one_letter_code
_entity_poly.pdbx_strand_id
1 'polypeptide(L)'
;MTVTTAIAEANAHDVPDVTRLLSSLGVNNHHLLWLHKRGRADGGGRDLTPPVERVIEVVRAAKAVAKACGITIDNDEAIRQRLKGPIGTKRDLAGACVSSLCVYSDGKVYPSAAMANVPELCLGDLASAPLETLWRDSPVARRFRETTVETKEHCPSCPLKFLCGGGDIEHAYFYGGHLGAHDPYCELHKAMFMGAMESLADERGRFVSNGKSGFNAPVILAGMGENAVTCATGEAPRQVETSHSTCVLSFDIDAPRKMVRDFYGEAAEKPQETLCCPVRPMAEDLAHIPPEVVERFYGCGSPVADAGIVAGETTLDLGSGAGIDVFIAARRVGPTGRAIGVDMTDRMLAVAHEYKPVVARNLGYDVVEFREGFLEQVPVEDRSVDLVTSNCVVNLSPDKKRVFAEIWRVLKDHGRLVLADIVSEEEVPAHQRRDPRLWGECISGALTEEELLAYLERAGFYGLRILKKTFWKEVEGHRFFSVTVRGYKFEKTTGCIFVGQQAIYQGPFKGISDEEGHWFPRGTAVEVCTDTAAKLSHAPYAGQFVVTHPGRAARAEDPCCTPDGNGQKCC
;
A
#
# COMPACT_ATOMS: atom_id res chain seq x y z
N MET A 1 16.74 -5.15 -12.73
CA MET A 1 17.61 -4.45 -13.70
C MET A 1 16.84 -3.26 -14.25
N THR A 2 17.47 -2.08 -14.32
CA THR A 2 16.87 -0.86 -14.90
C THR A 2 17.59 -0.52 -16.20
N VAL A 3 16.85 -0.18 -17.25
CA VAL A 3 17.40 0.35 -18.51
C VAL A 3 16.89 1.76 -18.75
N THR A 4 17.79 2.67 -19.14
CA THR A 4 17.47 4.07 -19.45
C THR A 4 17.40 4.30 -20.95
N THR A 5 16.30 4.92 -21.41
CA THR A 5 16.11 5.36 -22.80
C THR A 5 16.01 6.87 -22.86
N ALA A 6 16.92 7.51 -23.61
CA ALA A 6 16.83 8.93 -23.93
C ALA A 6 15.79 9.15 -25.05
N ILE A 7 14.86 10.07 -24.83
CA ILE A 7 13.83 10.42 -25.81
C ILE A 7 14.36 11.52 -26.72
N ALA A 8 14.55 11.18 -27.99
CA ALA A 8 14.94 12.06 -29.07
C ALA A 8 13.84 12.09 -30.14
N GLU A 9 13.82 13.13 -30.98
CA GLU A 9 12.86 13.23 -32.08
C GLU A 9 12.90 12.00 -32.99
N ALA A 10 14.11 11.47 -33.25
CA ALA A 10 14.32 10.33 -34.12
C ALA A 10 13.76 8.99 -33.59
N ASN A 11 13.68 8.80 -32.26
CA ASN A 11 13.29 7.52 -31.65
C ASN A 11 11.99 7.60 -30.84
N ALA A 12 11.36 8.78 -30.75
CA ALA A 12 10.15 9.01 -29.96
C ALA A 12 9.05 7.97 -30.22
N HIS A 13 8.85 7.58 -31.48
CA HIS A 13 7.85 6.59 -31.89
C HIS A 13 8.19 5.15 -31.48
N ASP A 14 9.47 4.82 -31.27
CA ASP A 14 9.93 3.48 -30.92
C ASP A 14 9.89 3.20 -29.41
N VAL A 15 9.87 4.24 -28.56
CA VAL A 15 9.97 4.10 -27.09
C VAL A 15 8.94 3.13 -26.48
N PRO A 16 7.65 3.10 -26.91
CA PRO A 16 6.70 2.10 -26.43
C PRO A 16 7.11 0.67 -26.82
N ASP A 17 7.64 0.46 -28.02
CA ASP A 17 8.11 -0.86 -28.48
C ASP A 17 9.41 -1.27 -27.78
N VAL A 18 10.30 -0.32 -27.48
CA VAL A 18 11.45 -0.54 -26.59
C VAL A 18 10.96 -1.01 -25.22
N THR A 19 9.91 -0.41 -24.66
CA THR A 19 9.36 -0.84 -23.36
C THR A 19 8.89 -2.30 -23.39
N ARG A 20 8.23 -2.72 -24.48
CA ARG A 20 7.83 -4.11 -24.69
C ARG A 20 9.03 -5.06 -24.82
N LEU A 21 10.05 -4.64 -25.57
CA LEU A 21 11.29 -5.39 -25.74
C LEU A 21 11.99 -5.60 -24.40
N LEU A 22 12.11 -4.55 -23.58
CA LEU A 22 12.74 -4.63 -22.26
C LEU A 22 12.05 -5.67 -21.36
N SER A 23 10.71 -5.69 -21.34
CA SER A 23 9.95 -6.72 -20.61
C SER A 23 10.28 -8.13 -21.11
N SER A 24 10.34 -8.34 -22.44
CA SER A 24 10.71 -9.66 -23.01
C SER A 24 12.13 -10.12 -22.68
N LEU A 25 13.02 -9.19 -22.33
CA LEU A 25 14.40 -9.45 -21.93
C LEU A 25 14.57 -9.60 -20.41
N GLY A 26 13.47 -9.60 -19.63
CA GLY A 26 13.50 -9.73 -18.17
C GLY A 26 13.95 -8.46 -17.43
N VAL A 27 13.80 -7.29 -18.06
CA VAL A 27 14.02 -5.99 -17.40
C VAL A 27 12.78 -5.63 -16.59
N ASN A 28 12.97 -5.17 -15.35
CA ASN A 28 11.87 -4.85 -14.43
C ASN A 28 11.50 -3.35 -14.44
N ASN A 29 12.45 -2.49 -14.79
CA ASN A 29 12.29 -1.03 -14.72
C ASN A 29 12.82 -0.36 -16.00
N HIS A 30 12.03 0.54 -16.58
CA HIS A 30 12.39 1.37 -17.72
C HIS A 30 12.40 2.84 -17.31
N HIS A 31 13.57 3.48 -17.40
CA HIS A 31 13.76 4.90 -17.11
C HIS A 31 13.73 5.72 -18.40
N LEU A 32 12.94 6.79 -18.41
CA LEU A 32 12.83 7.71 -19.53
C LEU A 32 13.59 9.00 -19.22
N LEU A 33 14.53 9.34 -20.10
CA LEU A 33 15.39 10.51 -19.96
C LEU A 33 15.02 11.58 -21.00
N TRP A 34 14.76 12.80 -20.53
CA TRP A 34 14.51 13.97 -21.38
C TRP A 34 15.84 14.63 -21.78
N LEU A 35 15.98 15.08 -23.03
CA LEU A 35 17.26 15.60 -23.52
C LEU A 35 17.57 17.01 -23.00
N HIS A 36 18.81 17.22 -22.53
CA HIS A 36 19.35 18.56 -22.34
C HIS A 36 19.75 19.18 -23.67
N LYS A 37 19.44 20.47 -23.87
CA LYS A 37 19.94 21.26 -25.00
C LYS A 37 21.38 21.67 -24.75
N ARG A 38 22.30 20.71 -24.85
CA ARG A 38 23.74 20.91 -24.67
C ARG A 38 24.52 19.96 -25.58
N GLY A 39 25.72 20.38 -26.00
CA GLY A 39 26.62 19.54 -26.79
C GLY A 39 26.00 19.15 -28.13
N ARG A 40 25.94 17.85 -28.43
CA ARG A 40 25.42 17.34 -29.72
C ARG A 40 23.93 17.64 -29.95
N ALA A 41 23.17 17.90 -28.89
CA ALA A 41 21.76 18.29 -28.99
C ALA A 41 21.57 19.76 -29.44
N ASP A 42 22.59 20.61 -29.28
CA ASP A 42 22.52 22.05 -29.56
C ASP A 42 23.39 22.47 -30.76
N GLY A 43 24.49 21.74 -31.03
CA GLY A 43 25.52 22.14 -32.01
C GLY A 43 25.48 21.49 -33.39
N GLY A 44 24.41 20.80 -33.78
CA GLY A 44 24.40 19.91 -34.96
C GLY A 44 23.55 20.33 -36.17
N GLY A 45 22.80 21.44 -36.10
CA GLY A 45 21.85 21.85 -37.16
C GLY A 45 20.65 20.90 -37.35
N ARG A 46 20.50 19.88 -36.49
CA ARG A 46 19.33 19.01 -36.38
C ARG A 46 18.73 19.20 -35.01
N ASP A 47 17.45 19.52 -34.94
CA ASP A 47 16.73 19.55 -33.66
C ASP A 47 16.51 18.10 -33.21
N LEU A 48 17.31 17.66 -32.24
CA LEU A 48 17.21 16.31 -31.68
C LEU A 48 16.18 16.25 -30.56
N THR A 49 15.75 17.41 -30.05
CA THR A 49 14.86 17.52 -28.91
C THR A 49 13.41 17.57 -29.41
N PRO A 50 12.59 16.55 -29.09
CA PRO A 50 11.18 16.59 -29.44
C PRO A 50 10.45 17.70 -28.67
N PRO A 51 9.37 18.28 -29.24
CA PRO A 51 8.52 19.22 -28.51
C PRO A 51 7.90 18.54 -27.29
N VAL A 52 7.65 19.30 -26.22
CA VAL A 52 7.21 18.75 -24.92
C VAL A 52 5.89 17.98 -25.03
N GLU A 53 4.98 18.42 -25.90
CA GLU A 53 3.71 17.74 -26.19
C GLU A 53 3.95 16.34 -26.73
N ARG A 54 4.95 16.18 -27.61
CA ARG A 54 5.33 14.88 -28.16
C ARG A 54 5.94 13.99 -27.08
N VAL A 55 6.76 14.54 -26.19
CA VAL A 55 7.30 13.77 -25.05
C VAL A 55 6.18 13.27 -24.15
N ILE A 56 5.16 14.10 -23.87
CA ILE A 56 4.00 13.70 -23.08
C ILE A 56 3.27 12.50 -23.71
N GLU A 57 3.05 12.53 -25.03
CA GLU A 57 2.42 11.42 -25.77
C GLU A 57 3.24 10.13 -25.64
N VAL A 58 4.56 10.23 -25.83
CA VAL A 58 5.47 9.09 -25.75
C VAL A 58 5.48 8.48 -24.35
N VAL A 59 5.56 9.31 -23.31
CA VAL A 59 5.54 8.85 -21.90
C VAL A 59 4.22 8.14 -21.58
N ARG A 60 3.08 8.68 -22.04
CA ARG A 60 1.77 8.04 -21.86
C ARG A 60 1.70 6.69 -22.56
N ALA A 61 2.17 6.61 -23.81
CA ALA A 61 2.20 5.37 -24.58
C ALA A 61 3.12 4.32 -23.93
N ALA A 62 4.32 4.71 -23.50
CA ALA A 62 5.25 3.85 -22.79
C ALA A 62 4.65 3.32 -21.47
N LYS A 63 3.98 4.18 -20.69
CA LYS A 63 3.27 3.77 -19.46
C LYS A 63 2.17 2.74 -19.73
N ALA A 64 1.39 2.92 -20.80
CA ALA A 64 0.33 1.97 -21.16
C ALA A 64 0.90 0.59 -21.54
N VAL A 65 1.98 0.55 -22.32
CA VAL A 65 2.69 -0.69 -22.65
C VAL A 65 3.32 -1.32 -21.42
N ALA A 66 3.94 -0.51 -20.55
CA ALA A 66 4.58 -0.97 -19.33
C ALA A 66 3.58 -1.72 -18.43
N LYS A 67 2.39 -1.13 -18.23
CA LYS A 67 1.28 -1.75 -17.49
C LYS A 67 0.82 -3.06 -18.13
N ALA A 68 0.72 -3.14 -19.45
CA ALA A 68 0.31 -4.36 -20.15
C ALA A 68 1.36 -5.48 -20.08
N CYS A 69 2.65 -5.12 -20.00
CA CYS A 69 3.77 -6.05 -19.98
C CYS A 69 4.31 -6.36 -18.58
N GLY A 70 3.74 -5.77 -17.52
CA GLY A 70 4.19 -5.98 -16.14
C GLY A 70 5.57 -5.42 -15.81
N ILE A 71 6.04 -4.40 -16.56
CA ILE A 71 7.28 -3.66 -16.29
C ILE A 71 6.95 -2.27 -15.74
N THR A 72 7.83 -1.66 -14.94
CA THR A 72 7.59 -0.33 -14.36
C THR A 72 8.22 0.80 -15.20
N ILE A 73 7.60 1.98 -15.19
CA ILE A 73 8.23 3.24 -15.61
C ILE A 73 8.66 3.96 -14.34
N ASP A 74 9.96 4.05 -14.09
CA ASP A 74 10.47 4.54 -12.80
C ASP A 74 10.16 6.03 -12.56
N ASN A 75 10.07 6.85 -13.62
CA ASN A 75 9.71 8.26 -13.53
C ASN A 75 8.29 8.41 -12.93
N ASP A 76 7.37 7.53 -13.33
CA ASP A 76 5.99 7.52 -12.82
C ASP A 76 5.96 7.10 -11.35
N GLU A 77 6.71 6.07 -11.00
CA GLU A 77 6.72 5.56 -9.64
C GLU A 77 7.41 6.54 -8.67
N ALA A 78 8.46 7.22 -9.11
CA ALA A 78 9.07 8.33 -8.38
C ALA A 78 8.09 9.47 -8.11
N ILE A 79 7.18 9.78 -9.05
CA ILE A 79 6.14 10.79 -8.84
C ILE A 79 5.10 10.31 -7.84
N ARG A 80 4.64 9.07 -7.98
CA ARG A 80 3.68 8.47 -7.04
C ARG A 80 4.23 8.41 -5.62
N GLN A 81 5.48 8.04 -5.43
CA GLN A 81 6.15 8.09 -4.14
C GLN A 81 6.22 9.51 -3.58
N ARG A 82 6.51 10.51 -4.43
CA ARG A 82 6.50 11.93 -4.01
C ARG A 82 5.12 12.38 -3.55
N LEU A 83 4.05 11.96 -4.24
CA LEU A 83 2.65 12.22 -3.87
C LEU A 83 2.25 11.52 -2.57
N LYS A 84 2.81 10.34 -2.30
CA LYS A 84 2.63 9.58 -1.05
C LYS A 84 3.62 9.99 0.05
N GLY A 85 4.52 10.94 -0.21
CA GLY A 85 5.51 11.42 0.75
C GLY A 85 4.87 12.04 1.99
N PRO A 86 5.64 12.34 3.06
CA PRO A 86 5.07 12.77 4.34
C PRO A 86 4.12 13.95 4.23
N ILE A 87 3.11 13.98 5.10
CA ILE A 87 2.14 15.07 5.16
C ILE A 87 2.88 16.39 5.37
N GLY A 88 2.58 17.37 4.51
CA GLY A 88 3.15 18.71 4.62
C GLY A 88 4.58 18.87 4.08
N THR A 89 5.18 17.83 3.50
CA THR A 89 6.48 17.94 2.82
C THR A 89 6.37 18.90 1.64
N LYS A 90 7.21 19.94 1.65
CA LYS A 90 7.39 20.86 0.52
C LYS A 90 8.69 20.53 -0.20
N ARG A 91 8.63 20.32 -1.51
CA ARG A 91 9.83 20.16 -2.34
C ARG A 91 10.23 21.50 -2.93
N ASP A 92 11.47 21.89 -2.67
CA ASP A 92 12.02 23.16 -3.15
C ASP A 92 13.31 22.90 -3.92
N LEU A 93 13.22 22.96 -5.26
CA LEU A 93 14.30 22.71 -6.23
C LEU A 93 14.98 21.33 -6.10
N ALA A 94 16.02 21.11 -6.89
CA ALA A 94 16.79 19.88 -6.90
C ALA A 94 17.83 19.82 -5.77
N GLY A 95 18.32 18.61 -5.46
CA GLY A 95 19.32 18.39 -4.41
C GLY A 95 20.73 18.95 -4.69
N ALA A 96 20.96 19.57 -5.85
CA ALA A 96 22.27 20.09 -6.26
C ALA A 96 22.79 21.16 -5.28
N CYS A 97 24.00 20.97 -4.75
CA CYS A 97 24.62 21.78 -3.69
C CYS A 97 23.87 21.81 -2.34
N VAL A 98 22.84 20.97 -2.16
CA VAL A 98 22.10 20.82 -0.89
C VAL A 98 22.38 19.43 -0.30
N SER A 99 21.93 18.39 -0.99
CA SER A 99 22.06 16.97 -0.62
C SER A 99 22.94 16.18 -1.59
N SER A 100 23.37 16.80 -2.70
CA SER A 100 24.21 16.17 -3.71
C SER A 100 25.24 17.13 -4.30
N LEU A 101 26.38 16.56 -4.70
CA LEU A 101 27.46 17.22 -5.43
C LEU A 101 28.06 16.22 -6.41
N CYS A 102 28.66 16.72 -7.49
CA CYS A 102 29.45 15.92 -8.41
C CYS A 102 30.94 16.21 -8.21
N VAL A 103 31.72 15.18 -7.90
CA VAL A 103 33.18 15.23 -8.04
C VAL A 103 33.52 14.61 -9.39
N TYR A 104 34.10 15.40 -10.29
CA TYR A 104 34.47 14.93 -11.61
C TYR A 104 35.85 14.27 -11.61
N SER A 105 36.19 13.55 -12.69
CA SER A 105 37.44 12.78 -12.77
C SER A 105 38.71 13.63 -12.68
N ASP A 106 38.61 14.93 -12.89
CA ASP A 106 39.71 15.89 -12.76
C ASP A 106 39.84 16.49 -11.34
N GLY A 107 39.07 15.99 -10.36
CA GLY A 107 39.09 16.46 -8.98
C GLY A 107 38.25 17.72 -8.72
N LYS A 108 37.68 18.33 -9.77
CA LYS A 108 36.80 19.49 -9.62
C LYS A 108 35.41 19.09 -9.15
N VAL A 109 34.81 20.00 -8.39
CA VAL A 109 33.50 19.81 -7.79
C VAL A 109 32.47 20.69 -8.52
N TYR A 110 31.34 20.11 -8.88
CA TYR A 110 30.22 20.73 -9.58
C TYR A 110 28.90 20.47 -8.82
N PRO A 111 27.84 21.27 -9.05
CA PRO A 111 26.54 21.07 -8.40
C PRO A 111 25.93 19.71 -8.71
N SER A 112 26.04 19.24 -9.96
CA SER A 112 25.58 17.94 -10.41
C SER A 112 26.39 17.43 -11.60
N ALA A 113 26.23 16.14 -11.93
CA ALA A 113 26.96 15.52 -13.05
C ALA A 113 26.62 16.16 -14.40
N ALA A 114 25.36 16.59 -14.60
CA ALA A 114 24.95 17.28 -15.83
C ALA A 114 25.58 18.68 -15.96
N MET A 115 26.02 19.27 -14.86
CA MET A 115 26.71 20.57 -14.80
C MET A 115 28.24 20.46 -14.83
N ALA A 116 28.79 19.25 -14.93
CA ALA A 116 30.22 19.05 -15.07
C ALA A 116 30.75 19.74 -16.34
N ASN A 117 32.00 20.19 -16.27
CA ASN A 117 32.70 20.92 -17.34
C ASN A 117 32.01 22.23 -17.76
N VAL A 118 31.20 22.84 -16.89
CA VAL A 118 30.69 24.22 -17.05
C VAL A 118 31.53 25.12 -16.13
N PRO A 119 32.53 25.86 -16.66
CA PRO A 119 33.50 26.59 -15.83
C PRO A 119 32.87 27.52 -14.79
N GLU A 120 31.80 28.22 -15.15
CA GLU A 120 31.05 29.15 -14.30
C GLU A 120 30.23 28.47 -13.19
N LEU A 121 30.10 27.14 -13.23
CA LEU A 121 29.47 26.33 -12.19
C LEU A 121 30.48 25.53 -11.37
N CYS A 122 31.78 25.69 -11.60
CA CYS A 122 32.79 25.00 -10.79
C CYS A 122 32.80 25.54 -9.36
N LEU A 123 32.61 24.67 -8.36
CA LEU A 123 32.69 25.04 -6.95
C LEU A 123 34.14 25.23 -6.49
N GLY A 124 35.06 24.44 -7.08
CA GLY A 124 36.49 24.44 -6.78
C GLY A 124 37.11 23.07 -7.06
N ASP A 125 38.34 22.88 -6.59
CA ASP A 125 39.14 21.66 -6.80
C ASP A 125 39.52 21.05 -5.44
N LEU A 126 39.31 19.74 -5.29
CA LEU A 126 39.65 18.99 -4.08
C LEU A 126 41.14 18.96 -3.77
N ALA A 127 42.01 19.21 -4.76
CA ALA A 127 43.44 19.41 -4.53
C ALA A 127 43.75 20.71 -3.79
N SER A 128 42.84 21.70 -3.86
CA SER A 128 43.04 23.04 -3.29
C SER A 128 42.31 23.27 -1.97
N ALA A 129 41.14 22.62 -1.77
CA ALA A 129 40.37 22.77 -0.55
C ALA A 129 39.52 21.52 -0.23
N PRO A 130 39.24 21.22 1.05
CA PRO A 130 38.34 20.15 1.44
C PRO A 130 36.93 20.35 0.88
N LEU A 131 36.23 19.24 0.61
CA LEU A 131 34.86 19.25 0.08
C LEU A 131 33.90 20.07 0.96
N GLU A 132 34.04 20.01 2.29
CA GLU A 132 33.22 20.80 3.21
C GLU A 132 33.36 22.31 2.96
N THR A 133 34.59 22.80 2.80
CA THR A 133 34.87 24.21 2.52
C THR A 133 34.30 24.62 1.17
N LEU A 134 34.51 23.79 0.12
CA LEU A 134 33.95 24.05 -1.20
C LEU A 134 32.41 24.11 -1.17
N TRP A 135 31.77 23.21 -0.43
CA TRP A 135 30.32 23.23 -0.28
C TRP A 135 29.81 24.43 0.51
N ARG A 136 30.46 24.78 1.63
CA ARG A 136 30.02 25.85 2.53
C ARG A 136 30.24 27.25 1.94
N ASP A 137 31.40 27.47 1.34
CA ASP A 137 31.88 28.82 1.04
C ASP A 137 31.80 29.21 -0.44
N SER A 138 31.68 28.24 -1.35
CA SER A 138 31.58 28.53 -2.78
C SER A 138 30.38 29.44 -3.09
N PRO A 139 30.58 30.57 -3.80
CA PRO A 139 29.48 31.42 -4.26
C PRO A 139 28.49 30.67 -5.15
N VAL A 140 28.96 29.69 -5.93
CA VAL A 140 28.10 28.83 -6.75
C VAL A 140 27.20 28.02 -5.84
N ALA A 141 27.77 27.28 -4.87
CA ALA A 141 26.99 26.45 -3.95
C ALA A 141 25.98 27.26 -3.14
N ARG A 142 26.35 28.47 -2.70
CA ARG A 142 25.45 29.41 -2.02
C ARG A 142 24.28 29.81 -2.91
N ARG A 143 24.54 30.19 -4.18
CA ARG A 143 23.49 30.58 -5.14
C ARG A 143 22.47 29.47 -5.35
N PHE A 144 22.89 28.20 -5.42
CA PHE A 144 21.97 27.06 -5.49
C PHE A 144 21.09 26.96 -4.24
N ARG A 145 21.68 27.08 -3.04
CA ARG A 145 20.93 27.01 -1.77
C ARG A 145 19.98 28.19 -1.54
N GLU A 146 20.24 29.34 -2.16
CA GLU A 146 19.39 30.54 -2.06
C GLU A 146 18.29 30.59 -3.14
N THR A 147 18.35 29.73 -4.16
CA THR A 147 17.28 29.65 -5.17
C THR A 147 16.08 28.90 -4.58
N THR A 148 14.87 29.32 -4.93
CA THR A 148 13.62 28.67 -4.48
C THR A 148 12.55 28.68 -5.58
N VAL A 149 11.63 27.72 -5.54
CA VAL A 149 10.43 27.69 -6.38
C VAL A 149 9.53 28.91 -6.18
N GLU A 150 9.63 29.61 -5.06
CA GLU A 150 8.88 30.85 -4.82
C GLU A 150 9.38 32.03 -5.66
N THR A 151 10.60 31.97 -6.18
CA THR A 151 11.19 33.03 -7.03
C THR A 151 11.51 32.55 -8.45
N LYS A 152 11.38 31.25 -8.71
CA LYS A 152 11.55 30.64 -10.03
C LYS A 152 10.45 31.08 -11.01
N GLU A 153 10.82 31.34 -12.26
CA GLU A 153 9.88 31.76 -13.30
C GLU A 153 8.68 30.80 -13.43
N HIS A 154 7.47 31.36 -13.53
CA HIS A 154 6.18 30.64 -13.62
C HIS A 154 5.78 29.76 -12.42
N CYS A 155 6.66 29.53 -11.42
CA CYS A 155 6.34 28.74 -10.24
C CYS A 155 5.51 29.44 -9.15
N PRO A 156 5.62 30.75 -8.86
CA PRO A 156 4.94 31.37 -7.71
C PRO A 156 3.43 31.12 -7.64
N SER A 157 2.75 31.14 -8.79
CA SER A 157 1.31 30.90 -8.92
C SER A 157 0.94 29.44 -9.23
N CYS A 158 1.92 28.55 -9.38
CA CYS A 158 1.69 27.16 -9.75
C CYS A 158 1.26 26.32 -8.53
N PRO A 159 0.11 25.62 -8.57
CA PRO A 159 -0.37 24.81 -7.44
C PRO A 159 0.51 23.57 -7.19
N LEU A 160 1.29 23.13 -8.19
CA LEU A 160 2.16 21.96 -8.09
C LEU A 160 3.59 22.29 -7.66
N LYS A 161 3.93 23.57 -7.41
CA LYS A 161 5.34 24.02 -7.21
C LYS A 161 6.07 23.23 -6.13
N PHE A 162 5.42 22.98 -4.99
CA PHE A 162 5.99 22.22 -3.86
C PHE A 162 5.85 20.71 -3.99
N LEU A 163 5.14 20.21 -5.01
CA LEU A 163 5.07 18.78 -5.31
C LEU A 163 6.17 18.40 -6.32
N CYS A 164 6.32 19.19 -7.38
CA CYS A 164 7.32 18.95 -8.41
C CYS A 164 8.71 19.54 -8.09
N GLY A 165 8.81 20.46 -7.13
CA GLY A 165 10.07 21.16 -6.83
C GLY A 165 10.48 22.17 -7.89
N GLY A 166 9.58 22.59 -8.78
CA GLY A 166 9.89 23.51 -9.88
C GLY A 166 10.57 22.86 -11.08
N GLY A 167 10.48 21.54 -11.21
CA GLY A 167 11.11 20.78 -12.31
C GLY A 167 12.61 20.58 -12.08
N ASP A 168 13.35 20.35 -13.16
CA ASP A 168 14.77 20.06 -13.13
C ASP A 168 15.59 21.36 -13.28
N ILE A 169 16.49 21.60 -12.33
CA ILE A 169 17.25 22.86 -12.27
C ILE A 169 18.33 22.91 -13.36
N GLU A 170 18.84 21.75 -13.78
CA GLU A 170 19.80 21.64 -14.87
C GLU A 170 19.15 21.96 -16.21
N HIS A 171 17.95 21.45 -16.48
CA HIS A 171 17.17 21.83 -17.65
C HIS A 171 16.86 23.33 -17.66
N ALA A 172 16.38 23.89 -16.55
CA ALA A 172 16.15 25.33 -16.43
C ALA A 172 17.42 26.14 -16.75
N TYR A 173 18.56 25.76 -16.19
CA TYR A 173 19.82 26.47 -16.42
C TYR A 173 20.27 26.41 -17.89
N PHE A 174 20.27 25.23 -18.51
CA PHE A 174 20.77 25.10 -19.89
C PHE A 174 19.84 25.72 -20.95
N TYR A 175 18.55 25.85 -20.68
CA TYR A 175 17.61 26.46 -21.62
C TYR A 175 17.42 27.96 -21.39
N GLY A 176 17.38 28.42 -20.13
CA GLY A 176 17.14 29.82 -19.78
C GLY A 176 18.37 30.61 -19.31
N GLY A 177 19.51 29.95 -19.10
CA GLY A 177 20.79 30.60 -18.77
C GLY A 177 20.98 30.97 -17.29
N HIS A 178 20.00 30.71 -16.42
CA HIS A 178 20.11 30.94 -14.98
C HIS A 178 19.30 29.93 -14.15
N LEU A 179 19.60 29.81 -12.85
CA LEU A 179 19.01 28.77 -11.98
C LEU A 179 17.50 28.94 -11.75
N GLY A 180 17.01 30.17 -11.76
CA GLY A 180 15.59 30.51 -11.59
C GLY A 180 14.77 30.48 -12.88
N ALA A 181 15.35 30.04 -14.01
CA ALA A 181 14.66 30.05 -15.30
C ALA A 181 13.56 29.00 -15.39
N HIS A 182 12.64 29.16 -16.35
CA HIS A 182 11.64 28.15 -16.66
C HIS A 182 12.25 26.82 -17.12
N ASP A 183 11.77 25.70 -16.55
CA ASP A 183 12.10 24.37 -17.06
C ASP A 183 11.28 24.09 -18.33
N PRO A 184 11.90 23.83 -19.50
CA PRO A 184 11.20 23.54 -20.76
C PRO A 184 10.28 22.31 -20.68
N TYR A 185 10.51 21.39 -19.75
CA TYR A 185 9.68 20.20 -19.54
C TYR A 185 8.63 20.41 -18.44
N CYS A 186 8.34 21.65 -18.03
CA CYS A 186 7.37 21.93 -16.97
C CYS A 186 6.00 21.30 -17.24
N GLU A 187 5.50 21.39 -18.49
CA GLU A 187 4.21 20.81 -18.87
C GLU A 187 4.22 19.27 -18.82
N LEU A 188 5.36 18.64 -19.13
CA LEU A 188 5.54 17.20 -18.95
C LEU A 188 5.43 16.82 -17.47
N HIS A 189 6.14 17.53 -16.59
CA HIS A 189 6.06 17.28 -15.15
C HIS A 189 4.62 17.43 -14.65
N LYS A 190 3.91 18.51 -15.02
CA LYS A 190 2.50 18.71 -14.66
C LYS A 190 1.63 17.54 -15.14
N ALA A 191 1.78 17.13 -16.40
CA ALA A 191 1.02 16.02 -16.97
C ALA A 191 1.28 14.70 -16.24
N MET A 192 2.53 14.42 -15.87
CA MET A 192 2.88 13.22 -15.12
C MET A 192 2.34 13.25 -13.69
N PHE A 193 2.44 14.38 -12.96
CA PHE A 193 1.88 14.53 -11.62
C PHE A 193 0.35 14.37 -11.61
N MET A 194 -0.34 15.03 -12.54
CA MET A 194 -1.79 14.90 -12.68
C MET A 194 -2.20 13.45 -13.02
N GLY A 195 -1.51 12.82 -13.99
CA GLY A 195 -1.79 11.44 -14.37
C GLY A 195 -1.47 10.43 -13.25
N ALA A 196 -0.48 10.70 -12.40
CA ALA A 196 -0.20 9.89 -11.22
C ALA A 196 -1.30 10.06 -10.15
N MET A 197 -1.78 11.28 -9.90
CA MET A 197 -2.93 11.52 -9.01
C MET A 197 -4.18 10.79 -9.50
N GLU A 198 -4.47 10.86 -10.81
CA GLU A 198 -5.60 10.14 -11.43
C GLU A 198 -5.45 8.63 -11.29
N SER A 199 -4.27 8.07 -11.56
CA SER A 199 -4.06 6.63 -11.42
C SER A 199 -4.15 6.15 -9.97
N LEU A 200 -3.65 6.94 -9.01
CA LEU A 200 -3.79 6.63 -7.59
C LEU A 200 -5.24 6.67 -7.14
N ALA A 201 -6.04 7.57 -7.71
CA ALA A 201 -7.48 7.62 -7.50
C ALA A 201 -8.20 6.40 -8.12
N ASP A 202 -7.86 6.03 -9.35
CA ASP A 202 -8.46 4.89 -10.05
C ASP A 202 -8.10 3.53 -9.42
N GLU A 203 -6.85 3.34 -8.96
CA GLU A 203 -6.37 2.13 -8.27
C GLU A 203 -7.15 1.80 -7.01
N ARG A 204 -7.61 2.82 -6.29
CA ARG A 204 -8.37 2.65 -5.05
C ARG A 204 -9.85 2.43 -5.30
N GLY A 205 -10.18 2.11 -6.56
CA GLY A 205 -11.50 2.25 -7.12
C GLY A 205 -11.83 3.72 -7.19
N ARG A 206 -12.30 4.19 -8.36
CA ARG A 206 -13.45 5.10 -8.29
C ARG A 206 -14.43 4.37 -7.41
N PHE A 207 -14.57 4.78 -6.14
CA PHE A 207 -15.73 4.38 -5.38
C PHE A 207 -16.87 4.88 -6.26
N VAL A 208 -17.42 3.93 -7.03
CA VAL A 208 -18.79 3.94 -7.49
C VAL A 208 -19.51 4.62 -6.34
N SER A 209 -20.08 5.79 -6.63
CA SER A 209 -21.00 6.51 -5.75
C SER A 209 -21.54 5.54 -4.71
N ASN A 210 -21.47 5.84 -3.41
CA ASN A 210 -21.97 4.92 -2.40
C ASN A 210 -23.47 4.62 -2.66
N GLY A 211 -23.73 3.67 -3.55
CA GLY A 211 -25.06 3.28 -4.00
C GLY A 211 -25.74 2.44 -2.95
N LYS A 212 -25.06 2.26 -1.81
CA LYS A 212 -25.50 1.51 -0.65
C LYS A 212 -25.94 2.42 0.51
N SER A 213 -25.61 3.71 0.52
CA SER A 213 -26.03 4.65 1.59
C SER A 213 -26.85 5.86 1.11
N GLY A 214 -26.89 6.14 -0.19
CA GLY A 214 -27.53 7.36 -0.73
C GLY A 214 -26.79 8.66 -0.35
N PHE A 215 -25.65 8.59 0.33
CA PHE A 215 -24.85 9.74 0.74
C PHE A 215 -23.51 9.76 0.00
N ASN A 216 -23.31 10.77 -0.84
CA ASN A 216 -22.05 11.05 -1.52
C ASN A 216 -21.22 12.03 -0.68
N ALA A 217 -20.67 11.55 0.44
CA ALA A 217 -19.61 12.30 1.13
C ALA A 217 -18.39 12.43 0.19
N PRO A 218 -17.67 13.56 0.20
CA PRO A 218 -16.36 13.63 -0.44
C PRO A 218 -15.46 12.55 0.16
N VAL A 219 -14.99 11.62 -0.66
CA VAL A 219 -14.07 10.55 -0.23
C VAL A 219 -12.65 11.00 -0.51
N ILE A 220 -11.83 11.07 0.54
CA ILE A 220 -10.39 11.19 0.37
C ILE A 220 -9.89 9.84 -0.14
N LEU A 221 -9.62 9.76 -1.45
CA LEU A 221 -9.13 8.54 -2.09
C LEU A 221 -7.68 8.28 -1.68
N ALA A 222 -6.85 9.31 -1.60
CA ALA A 222 -5.47 9.21 -1.11
C ALA A 222 -5.00 10.50 -0.45
N GLY A 223 -4.24 10.36 0.63
CA GLY A 223 -3.54 11.45 1.32
C GLY A 223 -2.03 11.30 1.22
N MET A 224 -1.30 12.42 1.32
CA MET A 224 0.14 12.39 1.60
C MET A 224 0.39 11.58 2.88
N GLY A 225 1.51 10.88 2.98
CA GLY A 225 1.90 10.06 4.13
C GLY A 225 1.25 8.68 4.18
N GLU A 226 0.14 8.46 3.47
CA GLU A 226 -0.47 7.13 3.38
C GLU A 226 0.43 6.18 2.57
N ASN A 227 0.80 5.05 3.18
CA ASN A 227 1.70 4.04 2.59
C ASN A 227 3.08 4.61 2.19
N ALA A 228 3.55 5.67 2.86
CA ALA A 228 4.88 6.24 2.62
C ALA A 228 5.95 5.21 2.98
N VAL A 229 6.53 4.57 1.97
CA VAL A 229 7.68 3.68 2.16
C VAL A 229 8.96 4.50 2.08
N THR A 230 9.96 4.11 2.87
CA THR A 230 11.28 4.76 2.96
C THR A 230 11.89 5.04 1.59
N CYS A 231 12.33 6.28 1.39
CA CYS A 231 13.37 6.57 0.40
C CYS A 231 14.69 6.03 0.97
N ALA A 232 15.39 5.19 0.20
CA ALA A 232 16.60 4.45 0.63
C ALA A 232 17.82 5.33 0.97
N THR A 233 17.70 6.66 0.93
CA THR A 233 18.82 7.60 1.09
C THR A 233 19.17 7.95 2.53
N GLY A 234 18.52 7.37 3.54
CA GLY A 234 18.99 7.40 4.94
C GLY A 234 18.93 8.77 5.65
N GLU A 235 18.37 9.81 5.04
CA GLU A 235 18.17 11.10 5.71
C GLU A 235 16.82 11.18 6.46
N ALA A 236 16.85 11.73 7.68
CA ALA A 236 15.65 12.02 8.45
C ALA A 236 14.73 12.99 7.67
N PRO A 237 13.40 12.78 7.66
CA PRO A 237 12.49 13.65 6.92
C PRO A 237 12.58 15.08 7.43
N ARG A 238 12.64 16.03 6.48
CA ARG A 238 12.53 17.46 6.75
C ARG A 238 11.21 17.96 6.18
N GLN A 239 10.65 19.00 6.80
CA GLN A 239 9.45 19.67 6.28
C GLN A 239 9.69 20.27 4.88
N VAL A 240 10.94 20.57 4.56
CA VAL A 240 11.40 20.98 3.23
C VAL A 240 12.40 19.94 2.70
N GLU A 241 12.06 19.32 1.58
CA GLU A 241 12.90 18.36 0.86
C GLU A 241 13.37 18.96 -0.47
N THR A 242 14.39 18.36 -1.05
CA THR A 242 14.78 18.63 -2.44
C THR A 242 14.24 17.55 -3.35
N SER A 243 13.88 17.92 -4.57
CA SER A 243 13.58 16.99 -5.64
C SER A 243 14.86 16.34 -6.16
N HIS A 244 14.75 15.11 -6.67
CA HIS A 244 15.83 14.51 -7.42
C HIS A 244 15.74 14.98 -8.87
N SER A 245 16.86 15.41 -9.44
CA SER A 245 16.97 15.65 -10.88
C SER A 245 16.67 14.35 -11.62
N THR A 246 15.90 14.42 -12.69
CA THR A 246 15.45 13.22 -13.43
C THR A 246 16.62 12.55 -14.16
N CYS A 247 17.79 13.19 -14.19
CA CYS A 247 18.84 12.94 -15.16
C CYS A 247 19.86 11.84 -14.80
N VAL A 248 19.89 11.31 -13.57
CA VAL A 248 21.05 10.49 -13.13
C VAL A 248 20.73 9.23 -12.30
N LEU A 249 19.57 9.11 -11.65
CA LEU A 249 19.33 8.03 -10.68
C LEU A 249 17.96 7.36 -10.85
N SER A 250 17.99 6.04 -11.05
CA SER A 250 16.80 5.18 -11.02
C SER A 250 16.41 4.83 -9.58
N PHE A 251 15.12 4.85 -9.26
CA PHE A 251 14.60 4.46 -7.94
C PHE A 251 14.51 2.94 -7.79
N ASP A 252 14.98 2.40 -6.66
CA ASP A 252 14.83 0.98 -6.32
C ASP A 252 13.48 0.74 -5.60
N ILE A 253 12.45 0.39 -6.37
CA ILE A 253 11.07 0.18 -5.91
C ILE A 253 10.94 -1.09 -5.06
N ASP A 254 11.89 -2.04 -5.18
CA ASP A 254 11.85 -3.33 -4.47
C ASP A 254 12.54 -3.31 -3.11
N ALA A 255 13.23 -2.21 -2.74
CA ALA A 255 14.01 -2.12 -1.50
C ALA A 255 13.24 -2.53 -0.22
N PRO A 256 11.96 -2.16 -0.01
CA PRO A 256 11.21 -2.56 1.18
C PRO A 256 10.89 -4.05 1.21
N ARG A 257 10.49 -4.62 0.06
CA ARG A 257 10.20 -6.06 -0.07
C ARG A 257 11.46 -6.89 0.08
N LYS A 258 12.57 -6.42 -0.51
CA LYS A 258 13.88 -7.04 -0.40
C LYS A 258 14.33 -7.09 1.06
N MET A 259 14.18 -5.98 1.79
CA MET A 259 14.52 -5.91 3.22
C MET A 259 13.75 -6.93 4.05
N VAL A 260 12.43 -7.04 3.86
CA VAL A 260 11.61 -8.03 4.59
C VAL A 260 11.99 -9.47 4.19
N ARG A 261 12.18 -9.73 2.89
CA ARG A 261 12.55 -11.05 2.38
C ARG A 261 13.92 -11.51 2.90
N ASP A 262 14.90 -10.61 2.94
CA ASP A 262 16.23 -10.91 3.46
C ASP A 262 16.17 -11.17 4.98
N PHE A 263 15.45 -10.31 5.72
CA PHE A 263 15.27 -10.43 7.17
C PHE A 263 14.63 -11.78 7.59
N TYR A 264 13.50 -12.15 6.97
CA TYR A 264 12.84 -13.43 7.26
C TYR A 264 13.53 -14.62 6.59
N GLY A 265 14.20 -14.43 5.45
CA GLY A 265 15.02 -15.46 4.81
C GLY A 265 16.20 -15.89 5.67
N GLU A 266 16.81 -14.97 6.42
CA GLU A 266 17.82 -15.29 7.43
C GLU A 266 17.20 -15.99 8.66
N ALA A 267 16.02 -15.53 9.09
CA ALA A 267 15.28 -16.14 10.21
C ALA A 267 14.83 -17.59 9.92
N ALA A 268 14.68 -17.99 8.66
CA ALA A 268 14.41 -19.37 8.27
C ALA A 268 15.58 -20.32 8.57
N GLU A 269 16.81 -19.81 8.52
CA GLU A 269 18.05 -20.58 8.74
C GLU A 269 18.51 -20.51 10.20
N LYS A 270 18.35 -19.34 10.83
CA LYS A 270 18.78 -19.08 12.21
C LYS A 270 17.62 -18.52 13.03
N PRO A 271 17.12 -19.27 14.02
CA PRO A 271 16.10 -18.78 14.94
C PRO A 271 16.47 -17.45 15.61
N GLN A 272 15.58 -16.47 15.55
CA GLN A 272 15.75 -15.15 16.16
C GLN A 272 14.84 -15.01 17.40
N GLU A 273 15.43 -14.95 18.60
CA GLU A 273 14.67 -14.92 19.87
C GLU A 273 13.77 -13.67 20.01
N THR A 274 14.15 -12.55 19.40
CA THR A 274 13.40 -11.29 19.48
C THR A 274 12.10 -11.28 18.67
N LEU A 275 11.95 -12.23 17.74
CA LEU A 275 10.75 -12.40 16.90
C LEU A 275 9.80 -13.47 17.46
N CYS A 276 10.19 -14.16 18.54
CA CYS A 276 9.41 -15.25 19.12
C CYS A 276 8.11 -14.73 19.73
N CYS A 277 7.00 -15.37 19.36
CA CYS A 277 5.69 -15.07 19.89
C CYS A 277 5.63 -15.38 21.41
N PRO A 278 5.19 -14.44 22.26
CA PRO A 278 5.00 -14.68 23.68
C PRO A 278 3.80 -15.63 23.94
N VAL A 279 2.90 -15.79 22.96
CA VAL A 279 1.76 -16.70 23.05
C VAL A 279 2.11 -18.02 22.36
N ARG A 280 2.29 -19.08 23.15
CA ARG A 280 2.52 -20.42 22.60
C ARG A 280 1.18 -21.12 22.27
N PRO A 281 1.08 -21.81 21.13
CA PRO A 281 -0.07 -22.68 20.84
C PRO A 281 -0.23 -23.77 21.91
N MET A 282 -1.44 -24.34 22.00
CA MET A 282 -1.70 -25.45 22.94
C MET A 282 -0.87 -26.67 22.55
N ALA A 283 -0.33 -27.39 23.55
CA ALA A 283 0.54 -28.55 23.32
C ALA A 283 -0.12 -29.62 22.44
N GLU A 284 -1.43 -29.78 22.55
CA GLU A 284 -2.19 -30.69 21.70
C GLU A 284 -2.08 -30.30 20.23
N ASP A 285 -2.30 -29.03 19.88
CA ASP A 285 -2.25 -28.53 18.50
C ASP A 285 -0.86 -28.69 17.84
N LEU A 286 0.18 -28.95 18.62
CA LEU A 286 1.56 -29.12 18.14
C LEU A 286 1.99 -30.59 18.03
N ALA A 287 1.23 -31.53 18.58
CA ALA A 287 1.67 -32.93 18.72
C ALA A 287 1.97 -33.64 17.39
N HIS A 288 1.36 -33.20 16.29
CA HIS A 288 1.58 -33.73 14.94
C HIS A 288 2.63 -32.95 14.13
N ILE A 289 3.19 -31.88 14.70
CA ILE A 289 4.12 -30.96 14.04
C ILE A 289 5.55 -31.25 14.50
N PRO A 290 6.53 -31.39 13.58
CA PRO A 290 7.94 -31.56 13.94
C PRO A 290 8.49 -30.39 14.78
N PRO A 291 9.32 -30.65 15.81
CA PRO A 291 9.90 -29.60 16.65
C PRO A 291 10.63 -28.50 15.88
N GLU A 292 11.29 -28.84 14.78
CA GLU A 292 12.05 -27.91 13.93
C GLU A 292 11.16 -26.83 13.31
N VAL A 293 9.88 -27.14 13.05
CA VAL A 293 8.89 -26.17 12.58
C VAL A 293 8.40 -25.30 13.73
N VAL A 294 8.23 -25.89 14.93
CA VAL A 294 7.78 -25.19 16.13
C VAL A 294 8.81 -24.15 16.59
N GLU A 295 10.10 -24.46 16.49
CA GLU A 295 11.21 -23.56 16.82
C GLU A 295 11.31 -22.35 15.87
N ARG A 296 10.68 -22.41 14.70
CA ARG A 296 10.65 -21.35 13.68
C ARG A 296 9.32 -20.59 13.67
N PHE A 297 8.60 -20.60 14.80
CA PHE A 297 7.34 -19.86 14.94
C PHE A 297 7.59 -18.39 15.28
N TYR A 298 7.41 -17.54 14.27
CA TYR A 298 7.44 -16.09 14.41
C TYR A 298 6.01 -15.54 14.37
N GLY A 299 5.70 -14.60 15.27
CA GLY A 299 4.36 -14.00 15.35
C GLY A 299 4.14 -13.22 16.65
N CYS A 300 2.95 -12.67 16.81
CA CYS A 300 2.57 -11.91 18.01
C CYS A 300 1.34 -12.45 18.75
N GLY A 301 0.67 -13.45 18.16
CA GLY A 301 -0.42 -14.20 18.78
C GLY A 301 -0.54 -15.61 18.19
N SER A 302 -1.72 -16.21 18.35
CA SER A 302 -2.11 -17.45 17.66
C SER A 302 -3.54 -17.29 17.13
N PRO A 303 -3.73 -16.58 16.00
CA PRO A 303 -5.05 -16.32 15.44
C PRO A 303 -5.78 -17.62 15.07
N VAL A 304 -5.04 -18.65 14.66
CA VAL A 304 -5.58 -20.00 14.40
C VAL A 304 -6.25 -20.62 15.62
N ALA A 305 -5.74 -20.35 16.83
CA ALA A 305 -6.31 -20.86 18.07
C ALA A 305 -7.67 -20.22 18.35
N ASP A 306 -7.81 -18.93 18.10
CA ASP A 306 -9.01 -18.12 18.34
C ASP A 306 -10.00 -18.11 17.16
N ALA A 307 -9.62 -18.73 16.04
CA ALA A 307 -10.40 -18.72 14.81
C ALA A 307 -11.67 -19.58 14.85
N GLY A 308 -11.81 -20.48 15.82
CA GLY A 308 -12.98 -21.37 15.93
C GLY A 308 -13.18 -22.23 14.69
N ILE A 309 -12.09 -22.79 14.16
CA ILE A 309 -12.09 -23.66 12.97
C ILE A 309 -13.00 -24.87 13.20
N VAL A 310 -13.83 -25.19 12.21
CA VAL A 310 -14.66 -26.40 12.22
C VAL A 310 -14.25 -27.37 11.11
N ALA A 311 -14.55 -28.66 11.32
CA ALA A 311 -14.21 -29.71 10.37
C ALA A 311 -14.88 -29.46 9.00
N GLY A 312 -14.12 -29.66 7.93
CA GLY A 312 -14.56 -29.43 6.54
C GLY A 312 -14.35 -28.01 6.01
N GLU A 313 -13.92 -27.05 6.83
CA GLU A 313 -13.61 -25.69 6.35
C GLU A 313 -12.39 -25.66 5.41
N THR A 314 -12.40 -24.69 4.50
CA THR A 314 -11.21 -24.23 3.78
C THR A 314 -10.64 -23.00 4.49
N THR A 315 -9.43 -23.12 5.02
CA THR A 315 -8.74 -22.03 5.72
C THR A 315 -7.57 -21.51 4.89
N LEU A 316 -7.30 -20.21 4.98
CA LEU A 316 -6.15 -19.57 4.36
C LEU A 316 -5.36 -18.79 5.42
N ASP A 317 -4.07 -19.08 5.52
CA ASP A 317 -3.14 -18.33 6.35
C ASP A 317 -2.24 -17.42 5.49
N LEU A 318 -2.24 -16.14 5.82
CA LEU A 318 -1.49 -15.11 5.12
C LEU A 318 -0.17 -14.83 5.85
N GLY A 319 0.95 -14.95 5.12
CA GLY A 319 2.28 -14.87 5.70
C GLY A 319 2.62 -16.15 6.48
N SER A 320 2.39 -17.31 5.88
CA SER A 320 2.42 -18.58 6.59
C SER A 320 3.79 -19.02 7.09
N GLY A 321 4.87 -18.39 6.61
CA GLY A 321 6.24 -18.73 6.96
C GLY A 321 6.53 -20.22 6.74
N ALA A 322 7.12 -20.86 7.75
CA ALA A 322 7.41 -22.31 7.75
C ALA A 322 6.15 -23.20 7.91
N GLY A 323 4.96 -22.61 8.07
CA GLY A 323 3.68 -23.32 7.94
C GLY A 323 3.02 -23.79 9.24
N ILE A 324 3.49 -23.36 10.42
CA ILE A 324 2.95 -23.85 11.70
C ILE A 324 1.45 -23.58 11.89
N ASP A 325 0.97 -22.36 11.65
CA ASP A 325 -0.46 -22.02 11.79
C ASP A 325 -1.31 -22.81 10.77
N VAL A 326 -0.78 -23.06 9.56
CA VAL A 326 -1.39 -23.93 8.55
C VAL A 326 -1.45 -25.39 9.01
N PHE A 327 -0.39 -25.90 9.63
CA PHE A 327 -0.37 -27.26 10.17
C PHE A 327 -1.31 -27.44 11.36
N ILE A 328 -1.46 -26.42 12.23
CA ILE A 328 -2.47 -26.42 13.28
C ILE A 328 -3.87 -26.46 12.65
N ALA A 329 -4.12 -25.62 11.65
CA ALA A 329 -5.40 -25.59 10.94
C ALA A 329 -5.73 -26.94 10.29
N ALA A 330 -4.74 -27.61 9.67
CA ALA A 330 -4.92 -28.92 9.03
C ALA A 330 -5.52 -29.98 9.96
N ARG A 331 -5.10 -30.02 11.23
CA ARG A 331 -5.69 -30.93 12.22
C ARG A 331 -7.16 -30.58 12.52
N ARG A 332 -7.47 -29.29 12.63
CA ARG A 332 -8.81 -28.79 13.04
C ARG A 332 -9.83 -28.91 11.92
N VAL A 333 -9.44 -28.70 10.66
CA VAL A 333 -10.33 -28.88 9.50
C VAL A 333 -10.57 -30.36 9.19
N GLY A 334 -9.65 -31.25 9.58
CA GLY A 334 -9.78 -32.68 9.35
C GLY A 334 -9.70 -33.09 7.87
N PRO A 335 -9.94 -34.38 7.55
CA PRO A 335 -9.67 -34.96 6.23
C PRO A 335 -10.57 -34.43 5.10
N THR A 336 -11.68 -33.78 5.42
CA THR A 336 -12.63 -33.23 4.44
C THR A 336 -12.46 -31.73 4.20
N GLY A 337 -11.56 -31.07 4.94
CA GLY A 337 -11.28 -29.65 4.79
C GLY A 337 -9.99 -29.40 3.99
N ARG A 338 -9.52 -28.15 4.04
CA ARG A 338 -8.28 -27.72 3.36
C ARG A 338 -7.61 -26.59 4.15
N ALA A 339 -6.30 -26.63 4.28
CA ALA A 339 -5.50 -25.58 4.90
C ALA A 339 -4.47 -25.05 3.90
N ILE A 340 -4.61 -23.79 3.52
CA ILE A 340 -3.77 -23.12 2.52
C ILE A 340 -2.87 -22.11 3.24
N GLY A 341 -1.58 -22.10 2.93
CA GLY A 341 -0.63 -21.06 3.36
C GLY A 341 -0.12 -20.27 2.16
N VAL A 342 0.01 -18.95 2.31
CA VAL A 342 0.64 -18.06 1.32
C VAL A 342 1.81 -17.34 1.97
N ASP A 343 2.98 -17.40 1.35
CA ASP A 343 4.17 -16.64 1.76
C ASP A 343 4.94 -16.14 0.52
N MET A 344 5.73 -15.07 0.68
CA MET A 344 6.56 -14.52 -0.40
C MET A 344 8.03 -15.00 -0.34
N THR A 345 8.41 -15.76 0.69
CA THR A 345 9.80 -16.09 1.00
C THR A 345 10.11 -17.54 0.61
N ASP A 346 10.85 -17.73 -0.49
CA ASP A 346 11.24 -19.04 -1.00
C ASP A 346 11.85 -19.96 0.07
N ARG A 347 12.68 -19.40 0.95
CA ARG A 347 13.34 -20.15 2.04
C ARG A 347 12.35 -20.66 3.09
N MET A 348 11.31 -19.89 3.40
CA MET A 348 10.27 -20.31 4.34
C MET A 348 9.38 -21.39 3.71
N LEU A 349 9.00 -21.20 2.44
CA LEU A 349 8.22 -22.17 1.69
C LEU A 349 8.97 -23.48 1.49
N ALA A 350 10.29 -23.46 1.29
CA ALA A 350 11.11 -24.66 1.19
C ALA A 350 10.99 -25.52 2.47
N VAL A 351 11.05 -24.89 3.65
CA VAL A 351 10.85 -25.55 4.94
C VAL A 351 9.43 -26.10 5.06
N ALA A 352 8.43 -25.29 4.71
CA ALA A 352 7.02 -25.71 4.77
C ALA A 352 6.76 -26.94 3.87
N HIS A 353 7.32 -26.96 2.67
CA HIS A 353 7.23 -28.08 1.73
C HIS A 353 7.98 -29.34 2.21
N GLU A 354 9.13 -29.18 2.87
CA GLU A 354 9.90 -30.28 3.46
C GLU A 354 9.09 -31.03 4.54
N TYR A 355 8.42 -30.28 5.43
CA TYR A 355 7.70 -30.87 6.57
C TYR A 355 6.24 -31.23 6.30
N LYS A 356 5.62 -30.66 5.26
CA LYS A 356 4.27 -31.03 4.80
C LYS A 356 4.03 -32.56 4.75
N PRO A 357 4.87 -33.39 4.08
CA PRO A 357 4.63 -34.83 4.02
C PRO A 357 4.79 -35.54 5.37
N VAL A 358 5.58 -34.98 6.30
CA VAL A 358 5.71 -35.51 7.67
C VAL A 358 4.42 -35.29 8.44
N VAL A 359 3.89 -34.07 8.39
CA VAL A 359 2.61 -33.69 9.02
C VAL A 359 1.46 -34.51 8.46
N ALA A 360 1.40 -34.70 7.14
CA ALA A 360 0.36 -35.52 6.51
C ALA A 360 0.39 -36.98 7.00
N ARG A 361 1.60 -37.56 7.19
CA ARG A 361 1.74 -38.91 7.79
C ARG A 361 1.30 -38.96 9.25
N ASN A 362 1.63 -37.94 10.04
CA ASN A 362 1.26 -37.86 11.44
C ASN A 362 -0.26 -37.71 11.64
N LEU A 363 -0.92 -36.99 10.74
CA LEU A 363 -2.38 -36.80 10.75
C LEU A 363 -3.15 -37.97 10.09
N GLY A 364 -2.52 -38.66 9.15
CA GLY A 364 -3.15 -39.74 8.35
C GLY A 364 -3.92 -39.25 7.12
N TYR A 365 -3.79 -37.97 6.75
CA TYR A 365 -4.41 -37.36 5.58
C TYR A 365 -3.60 -36.13 5.11
N ASP A 366 -3.68 -35.79 3.83
CA ASP A 366 -3.04 -34.60 3.25
C ASP A 366 -4.09 -33.58 2.82
N VAL A 367 -4.16 -32.46 3.54
CA VAL A 367 -5.09 -31.35 3.31
C VAL A 367 -4.38 -30.00 3.22
N VAL A 368 -3.04 -30.00 3.24
CA VAL A 368 -2.21 -28.79 3.31
C VAL A 368 -1.74 -28.38 1.93
N GLU A 369 -1.74 -27.08 1.64
CA GLU A 369 -1.15 -26.52 0.44
C GLU A 369 -0.41 -25.22 0.75
N PHE A 370 0.78 -25.05 0.17
CA PHE A 370 1.53 -23.80 0.26
C PHE A 370 1.65 -23.19 -1.14
N ARG A 371 1.46 -21.88 -1.23
CA ARG A 371 1.56 -21.11 -2.47
C ARG A 371 2.52 -19.94 -2.26
N GLU A 372 3.33 -19.67 -3.27
CA GLU A 372 4.12 -18.44 -3.33
C GLU A 372 3.23 -17.27 -3.76
N GLY A 373 3.26 -16.17 -3.03
CA GLY A 373 2.48 -14.98 -3.37
C GLY A 373 2.65 -13.82 -2.41
N PHE A 374 2.18 -12.65 -2.83
CA PHE A 374 2.17 -11.44 -2.02
C PHE A 374 0.83 -11.28 -1.31
N LEU A 375 0.83 -10.62 -0.15
CA LEU A 375 -0.41 -10.31 0.59
C LEU A 375 -1.34 -9.39 -0.21
N GLU A 376 -0.78 -8.56 -1.09
CA GLU A 376 -1.52 -7.65 -1.97
C GLU A 376 -2.03 -8.33 -3.25
N GLN A 377 -1.63 -9.56 -3.51
CA GLN A 377 -2.04 -10.33 -4.68
C GLN A 377 -2.08 -11.81 -4.31
N VAL A 378 -3.09 -12.16 -3.55
CA VAL A 378 -3.24 -13.49 -2.96
C VAL A 378 -3.57 -14.47 -4.09
N PRO A 379 -2.76 -15.53 -4.32
CA PRO A 379 -2.93 -16.47 -5.42
C PRO A 379 -4.02 -17.49 -5.12
N VAL A 380 -5.21 -17.03 -4.72
CA VAL A 380 -6.38 -17.81 -4.34
C VAL A 380 -7.62 -17.19 -4.99
N GLU A 381 -8.55 -18.03 -5.42
CA GLU A 381 -9.74 -17.67 -6.15
C GLU A 381 -10.74 -16.86 -5.29
N ASP A 382 -11.56 -16.04 -5.93
CA ASP A 382 -12.62 -15.27 -5.26
C ASP A 382 -13.61 -16.20 -4.54
N ARG A 383 -14.10 -15.78 -3.37
CA ARG A 383 -15.15 -16.48 -2.61
C ARG A 383 -14.89 -17.99 -2.44
N SER A 384 -13.65 -18.36 -2.14
CA SER A 384 -13.21 -19.76 -2.10
C SER A 384 -12.90 -20.26 -0.69
N VAL A 385 -12.64 -19.38 0.28
CA VAL A 385 -12.21 -19.76 1.64
C VAL A 385 -13.25 -19.36 2.70
N ASP A 386 -13.39 -20.18 3.74
CA ASP A 386 -14.34 -19.97 4.85
C ASP A 386 -13.72 -19.09 5.95
N LEU A 387 -12.40 -19.22 6.15
CA LEU A 387 -11.63 -18.52 7.17
C LEU A 387 -10.31 -18.00 6.58
N VAL A 388 -9.97 -16.75 6.90
CA VAL A 388 -8.61 -16.23 6.74
C VAL A 388 -7.99 -15.98 8.11
N THR A 389 -6.75 -16.43 8.30
CA THR A 389 -5.88 -16.07 9.42
C THR A 389 -4.68 -15.26 8.93
N SER A 390 -4.16 -14.39 9.80
CA SER A 390 -2.94 -13.63 9.56
C SER A 390 -2.29 -13.31 10.90
N ASN A 391 -0.99 -13.55 11.01
CA ASN A 391 -0.24 -13.36 12.24
C ASN A 391 0.96 -12.43 12.00
N CYS A 392 0.83 -11.17 12.40
CA CYS A 392 1.92 -10.20 12.42
C CYS A 392 2.60 -9.90 11.07
N VAL A 393 1.85 -9.92 9.97
CA VAL A 393 2.41 -9.65 8.63
C VAL A 393 1.75 -8.47 7.90
N VAL A 394 0.60 -7.97 8.35
CA VAL A 394 -0.08 -6.87 7.65
C VAL A 394 0.71 -5.56 7.83
N ASN A 395 1.35 -5.38 8.99
CA ASN A 395 2.23 -4.24 9.24
C ASN A 395 3.41 -4.14 8.25
N LEU A 396 3.89 -5.28 7.74
CA LEU A 396 5.01 -5.36 6.78
C LEU A 396 4.59 -5.00 5.35
N SER A 397 3.29 -5.01 5.07
CA SER A 397 2.78 -4.69 3.74
C SER A 397 2.94 -3.19 3.42
N PRO A 398 3.49 -2.85 2.23
CA PRO A 398 3.47 -1.49 1.70
C PRO A 398 2.07 -1.01 1.27
N ASP A 399 1.10 -1.90 1.09
CA ASP A 399 -0.28 -1.52 0.72
C ASP A 399 -1.34 -2.29 1.51
N LYS A 400 -1.49 -1.90 2.77
CA LYS A 400 -2.45 -2.49 3.72
C LYS A 400 -3.89 -2.47 3.21
N LYS A 401 -4.30 -1.41 2.49
CA LYS A 401 -5.64 -1.31 1.87
C LYS A 401 -5.90 -2.48 0.93
N ARG A 402 -4.91 -2.76 0.08
CA ARG A 402 -4.98 -3.87 -0.88
C ARG A 402 -4.97 -5.23 -0.19
N VAL A 403 -4.20 -5.40 0.89
CA VAL A 403 -4.24 -6.63 1.70
C VAL A 403 -5.65 -6.89 2.23
N PHE A 404 -6.28 -5.91 2.89
CA PHE A 404 -7.64 -6.09 3.41
C PHE A 404 -8.67 -6.34 2.30
N ALA A 405 -8.50 -5.72 1.12
CA ALA A 405 -9.35 -5.98 -0.04
C ALA A 405 -9.17 -7.41 -0.58
N GLU A 406 -7.95 -7.93 -0.63
CA GLU A 406 -7.68 -9.31 -1.05
C GLU A 406 -8.24 -10.33 -0.06
N ILE A 407 -8.10 -10.08 1.25
CA ILE A 407 -8.74 -10.91 2.30
C ILE A 407 -10.25 -10.95 2.07
N TRP A 408 -10.87 -9.79 1.84
CA TRP A 408 -12.30 -9.72 1.57
C TRP A 408 -12.68 -10.45 0.27
N ARG A 409 -11.87 -10.34 -0.80
CA ARG A 409 -12.11 -10.99 -2.09
C ARG A 409 -12.15 -12.52 -1.97
N VAL A 410 -11.17 -13.11 -1.32
CA VAL A 410 -11.03 -14.58 -1.23
C VAL A 410 -12.05 -15.23 -0.30
N LEU A 411 -12.52 -14.51 0.72
CA LEU A 411 -13.53 -15.03 1.65
C LEU A 411 -14.87 -15.28 0.94
N LYS A 412 -15.50 -16.42 1.24
CA LYS A 412 -16.91 -16.66 0.93
C LYS A 412 -17.78 -15.65 1.67
N ASP A 413 -18.99 -15.43 1.16
CA ASP A 413 -19.99 -14.67 1.91
C ASP A 413 -20.26 -15.33 3.26
N HIS A 414 -20.39 -14.53 4.32
CA HIS A 414 -20.42 -14.96 5.73
C HIS A 414 -19.15 -15.67 6.26
N GLY A 415 -18.09 -15.78 5.45
CA GLY A 415 -16.76 -16.19 5.92
C GLY A 415 -16.18 -15.19 6.92
N ARG A 416 -15.13 -15.59 7.64
CA ARG A 416 -14.54 -14.76 8.72
C ARG A 416 -13.04 -14.56 8.58
N LEU A 417 -12.57 -13.42 9.07
CA LEU A 417 -11.16 -13.10 9.29
C LEU A 417 -10.86 -13.19 10.79
N VAL A 418 -9.74 -13.81 11.14
CA VAL A 418 -9.10 -13.63 12.46
C VAL A 418 -7.66 -13.19 12.27
N LEU A 419 -7.39 -11.95 12.63
CA LEU A 419 -6.10 -11.29 12.43
C LEU A 419 -5.49 -10.98 13.79
N ALA A 420 -4.23 -11.36 13.98
CA ALA A 420 -3.40 -10.91 15.10
C ALA A 420 -2.30 -10.01 14.54
N ASP A 421 -2.18 -8.77 15.03
CA ASP A 421 -1.11 -7.86 14.61
C ASP A 421 -0.71 -6.91 15.76
N ILE A 422 0.44 -6.26 15.60
CA ILE A 422 0.88 -5.21 16.53
C ILE A 422 0.18 -3.90 16.17
N VAL A 423 -0.42 -3.26 17.15
CA VAL A 423 -0.98 -1.91 17.03
C VAL A 423 -0.26 -0.96 17.97
N SER A 424 -0.17 0.30 17.58
CA SER A 424 0.30 1.39 18.43
C SER A 424 -0.86 2.10 19.10
N GLU A 425 -0.62 2.68 20.28
CA GLU A 425 -1.63 3.53 20.93
C GLU A 425 -1.78 4.88 20.24
N GLU A 426 -0.67 5.39 19.70
CA GLU A 426 -0.58 6.66 18.99
C GLU A 426 0.06 6.44 17.62
N GLU A 427 0.00 7.45 16.75
CA GLU A 427 0.65 7.37 15.44
C GLU A 427 2.17 7.16 15.59
N VAL A 428 2.70 6.08 14.98
CA VAL A 428 4.15 5.78 15.02
C VAL A 428 4.92 6.95 14.40
N PRO A 429 5.90 7.56 15.12
CA PRO A 429 6.66 8.69 14.60
C PRO A 429 7.38 8.39 13.28
N ALA A 430 7.50 9.40 12.42
CA ALA A 430 8.07 9.25 11.09
C ALA A 430 9.51 8.69 11.09
N HIS A 431 10.33 8.97 12.11
CA HIS A 431 11.68 8.41 12.21
C HIS A 431 11.66 6.91 12.57
N GLN A 432 10.73 6.47 13.42
CA GLN A 432 10.54 5.05 13.74
C GLN A 432 9.95 4.26 12.57
N ARG A 433 9.00 4.85 11.81
CA ARG A 433 8.44 4.24 10.59
C ARG A 433 9.51 3.89 9.53
N ARG A 434 10.71 4.47 9.68
CA ARG A 434 11.81 4.35 8.72
C ARG A 434 13.01 3.55 9.25
N ASP A 435 13.01 3.08 10.50
CA ASP A 435 14.07 2.22 11.03
C ASP A 435 13.90 0.80 10.44
N PRO A 436 14.86 0.31 9.64
CA PRO A 436 14.81 -1.02 9.04
C PRO A 436 14.59 -2.17 10.03
N ARG A 437 15.14 -2.04 11.25
CA ARG A 437 15.01 -3.07 12.29
C ARG A 437 13.60 -3.06 12.86
N LEU A 438 13.07 -1.88 13.20
CA LEU A 438 11.69 -1.76 13.69
C LEU A 438 10.67 -2.15 12.61
N TRP A 439 11.02 -2.03 11.33
CA TRP A 439 10.19 -2.52 10.23
C TRP A 439 10.10 -4.04 10.24
N GLY A 440 11.24 -4.74 10.33
CA GLY A 440 11.28 -6.20 10.45
C GLY A 440 10.61 -6.74 11.73
N GLU A 441 10.52 -5.92 12.78
CA GLU A 441 9.80 -6.26 14.02
C GLU A 441 8.30 -5.89 14.01
N CYS A 442 7.75 -5.51 12.86
CA CYS A 442 6.34 -5.12 12.67
C CYS A 442 5.90 -3.87 13.44
N ILE A 443 6.84 -3.01 13.86
CA ILE A 443 6.59 -1.81 14.67
C ILE A 443 6.47 -0.58 13.78
N SER A 444 7.41 -0.39 12.85
CA SER A 444 7.43 0.78 11.96
C SER A 444 6.17 0.90 11.11
N GLY A 445 5.60 -0.24 10.72
CA GLY A 445 4.38 -0.30 9.93
C GLY A 445 3.11 -0.41 10.77
N ALA A 446 3.19 -0.35 12.11
CA ALA A 446 2.04 -0.54 12.98
C ALA A 446 0.99 0.56 12.79
N LEU A 447 -0.25 0.11 12.64
CA LEU A 447 -1.44 0.97 12.66
C LEU A 447 -1.83 1.27 14.11
N THR A 448 -2.55 2.37 14.32
CA THR A 448 -3.31 2.48 15.57
C THR A 448 -4.44 1.46 15.59
N GLU A 449 -4.95 1.13 16.78
CA GLU A 449 -6.10 0.23 16.91
C GLU A 449 -7.34 0.77 16.16
N GLU A 450 -7.56 2.08 16.22
CA GLU A 450 -8.65 2.75 15.50
C GLU A 450 -8.47 2.65 13.99
N GLU A 451 -7.25 2.88 13.49
CA GLU A 451 -6.95 2.72 12.07
C GLU A 451 -7.18 1.28 11.60
N LEU A 452 -6.71 0.28 12.34
CA LEU A 452 -6.92 -1.13 12.02
C LEU A 452 -8.41 -1.48 11.89
N LEU A 453 -9.24 -1.07 12.86
CA LEU A 453 -10.68 -1.30 12.81
C LEU A 453 -11.32 -0.56 11.63
N ALA A 454 -10.94 0.70 11.40
CA ALA A 454 -11.44 1.49 10.28
C ALA A 454 -11.06 0.86 8.92
N TYR A 455 -9.87 0.27 8.78
CA TYR A 455 -9.48 -0.46 7.57
C TYR A 455 -10.36 -1.67 7.32
N LEU A 456 -10.67 -2.45 8.37
CA LEU A 456 -11.55 -3.61 8.28
C LEU A 456 -12.99 -3.21 7.92
N GLU A 457 -13.54 -2.18 8.56
CA GLU A 457 -14.87 -1.65 8.24
C GLU A 457 -14.94 -1.17 6.78
N ARG A 458 -13.93 -0.42 6.34
CA ARG A 458 -13.84 0.09 4.96
C ARG A 458 -13.71 -1.01 3.92
N ALA A 459 -13.04 -2.12 4.25
CA ALA A 459 -12.97 -3.28 3.38
C ALA A 459 -14.31 -4.03 3.27
N GLY A 460 -15.26 -3.77 4.17
CA GLY A 460 -16.61 -4.35 4.16
C GLY A 460 -16.79 -5.49 5.15
N PHE A 461 -15.97 -5.56 6.20
CA PHE A 461 -16.21 -6.48 7.32
C PHE A 461 -17.25 -5.93 8.29
N TYR A 462 -18.04 -6.83 8.87
CA TYR A 462 -19.00 -6.53 9.94
C TYR A 462 -18.76 -7.41 11.16
N GLY A 463 -19.40 -7.07 12.27
CA GLY A 463 -19.31 -7.83 13.51
C GLY A 463 -17.89 -7.82 14.09
N LEU A 464 -17.21 -6.67 13.96
CA LEU A 464 -15.82 -6.54 14.39
C LEU A 464 -15.73 -6.73 15.90
N ARG A 465 -14.79 -7.58 16.33
CA ARG A 465 -14.56 -7.85 17.75
C ARG A 465 -13.09 -8.01 18.04
N ILE A 466 -12.61 -7.23 19.01
CA ILE A 466 -11.33 -7.47 19.66
C ILE A 466 -11.49 -8.70 20.57
N LEU A 467 -10.81 -9.79 20.24
CA LEU A 467 -10.82 -11.03 21.00
C LEU A 467 -9.80 -10.99 22.14
N LYS A 468 -8.61 -10.43 21.86
CA LYS A 468 -7.50 -10.31 22.82
C LYS A 468 -6.75 -9.01 22.57
N LYS A 469 -6.23 -8.42 23.65
CA LYS A 469 -5.32 -7.27 23.65
C LYS A 469 -4.29 -7.47 24.75
N THR A 470 -3.02 -7.46 24.38
CA THR A 470 -1.92 -7.71 25.32
C THR A 470 -0.81 -6.69 25.07
N PHE A 471 -0.27 -6.12 26.14
CA PHE A 471 0.88 -5.22 26.03
C PHE A 471 2.06 -5.97 25.41
N TRP A 472 2.65 -5.38 24.37
CA TRP A 472 3.80 -5.94 23.68
C TRP A 472 5.10 -5.36 24.21
N LYS A 473 5.36 -4.08 23.92
CA LYS A 473 6.52 -3.33 24.42
C LYS A 473 6.34 -1.82 24.26
N GLU A 474 7.28 -1.07 24.79
CA GLU A 474 7.40 0.37 24.60
C GLU A 474 8.67 0.70 23.80
N VAL A 475 8.57 1.61 22.83
CA VAL A 475 9.71 2.08 22.01
C VAL A 475 9.72 3.61 22.04
N GLU A 476 10.75 4.19 22.67
CA GLU A 476 10.93 5.64 22.82
C GLU A 476 9.69 6.37 23.39
N GLY A 477 8.99 5.75 24.35
CA GLY A 477 7.78 6.31 24.96
C GLY A 477 6.47 5.97 24.24
N HIS A 478 6.52 5.30 23.08
CA HIS A 478 5.31 4.84 22.37
C HIS A 478 4.99 3.39 22.72
N ARG A 479 3.76 3.14 23.17
CA ARG A 479 3.29 1.81 23.60
C ARG A 479 2.68 1.02 22.46
N PHE A 480 3.06 -0.24 22.37
CA PHE A 480 2.59 -1.19 21.38
C PHE A 480 1.87 -2.35 22.05
N PHE A 481 0.82 -2.84 21.39
CA PHE A 481 -0.02 -3.94 21.86
C PHE A 481 -0.17 -4.98 20.75
N SER A 482 -0.18 -6.26 21.13
CA SER A 482 -0.67 -7.33 20.25
C SER A 482 -2.18 -7.40 20.39
N VAL A 483 -2.90 -7.26 19.27
CA VAL A 483 -4.37 -7.30 19.23
C VAL A 483 -4.83 -8.39 18.27
N THR A 484 -5.74 -9.23 18.74
CA THR A 484 -6.45 -10.21 17.89
C THR A 484 -7.84 -9.69 17.59
N VAL A 485 -8.15 -9.43 16.32
CA VAL A 485 -9.46 -8.96 15.85
C VAL A 485 -10.12 -10.05 15.01
N ARG A 486 -11.44 -10.18 15.15
CA ARG A 486 -12.28 -10.98 14.26
C ARG A 486 -13.30 -10.11 13.54
N GLY A 487 -13.53 -10.40 12.26
CA GLY A 487 -14.60 -9.80 11.45
C GLY A 487 -15.22 -10.81 10.49
N TYR A 488 -16.41 -10.52 9.99
CA TYR A 488 -17.15 -11.37 9.04
C TYR A 488 -17.38 -10.63 7.72
N LYS A 489 -17.36 -11.35 6.60
CA LYS A 489 -17.70 -10.82 5.29
C LYS A 489 -19.20 -10.85 5.09
N PHE A 490 -19.77 -9.75 4.61
CA PHE A 490 -21.13 -9.72 4.08
C PHE A 490 -21.15 -9.08 2.70
N GLU A 491 -21.64 -9.82 1.71
CA GLU A 491 -21.77 -9.35 0.35
C GLU A 491 -23.22 -8.93 0.04
N LYS A 492 -23.42 -7.60 -0.03
CA LYS A 492 -24.73 -7.01 -0.33
C LYS A 492 -25.27 -7.49 -1.68
N THR A 493 -26.56 -7.81 -1.70
CA THR A 493 -27.25 -8.17 -2.93
C THR A 493 -27.63 -6.89 -3.70
N THR A 494 -27.60 -6.92 -5.03
CA THR A 494 -27.98 -5.77 -5.89
C THR A 494 -29.45 -5.34 -5.75
N GLY A 495 -30.24 -5.99 -4.89
CA GLY A 495 -31.64 -5.72 -4.64
C GLY A 495 -31.98 -5.39 -3.18
N CYS A 496 -31.07 -4.78 -2.38
CA CYS A 496 -31.45 -4.28 -1.04
C CYS A 496 -32.65 -3.33 -1.18
N ILE A 497 -33.79 -3.78 -0.64
CA ILE A 497 -35.06 -3.07 -0.67
C ILE A 497 -35.70 -3.12 0.72
N PHE A 498 -36.53 -2.12 1.00
CA PHE A 498 -37.40 -2.12 2.17
C PHE A 498 -38.69 -2.86 1.82
N VAL A 499 -38.81 -4.08 2.34
CA VAL A 499 -40.02 -4.90 2.18
C VAL A 499 -40.87 -4.92 3.45
N GLY A 500 -40.59 -4.04 4.42
CA GLY A 500 -41.26 -4.01 5.73
C GLY A 500 -40.74 -5.05 6.74
N GLN A 501 -39.49 -5.51 6.57
CA GLN A 501 -38.84 -6.33 7.60
C GLN A 501 -38.48 -5.45 8.81
N GLN A 502 -38.58 -6.03 10.01
CA GLN A 502 -38.15 -5.35 11.23
C GLN A 502 -37.14 -6.21 11.97
N ALA A 503 -36.16 -5.55 12.59
CA ALA A 503 -35.21 -6.16 13.50
C ALA A 503 -35.45 -5.64 14.93
N ILE A 504 -35.53 -6.56 15.88
CA ILE A 504 -35.67 -6.25 17.31
C ILE A 504 -34.43 -6.75 18.02
N TYR A 505 -33.62 -5.82 18.54
CA TYR A 505 -32.44 -6.16 19.34
C TYR A 505 -32.88 -6.66 20.74
N GLN A 506 -32.41 -7.84 21.13
CA GLN A 506 -32.83 -8.49 22.39
C GLN A 506 -32.08 -7.96 23.63
N GLY A 507 -30.89 -7.38 23.47
CA GLY A 507 -30.02 -6.97 24.57
C GLY A 507 -28.70 -7.76 24.61
N PRO A 508 -27.88 -7.58 25.65
CA PRO A 508 -28.21 -7.01 26.97
C PRO A 508 -28.12 -5.49 27.09
N PHE A 509 -27.46 -4.78 26.16
CA PHE A 509 -27.28 -3.32 26.25
C PHE A 509 -28.57 -2.54 25.99
N LYS A 510 -28.65 -1.26 26.38
CA LYS A 510 -29.86 -0.42 26.16
C LYS A 510 -30.15 -0.19 24.67
N GLY A 511 -29.13 -0.24 23.85
CA GLY A 511 -29.18 -0.24 22.39
C GLY A 511 -27.77 -0.41 21.84
N ILE A 512 -27.66 -0.69 20.55
CA ILE A 512 -26.38 -0.87 19.86
C ILE A 512 -26.42 -0.16 18.49
N SER A 513 -25.26 0.25 18.01
CA SER A 513 -25.07 0.65 16.61
C SER A 513 -24.32 -0.46 15.88
N ASP A 514 -24.71 -0.78 14.66
CA ASP A 514 -23.86 -1.56 13.75
C ASP A 514 -22.82 -0.66 13.06
N GLU A 515 -21.90 -1.27 12.31
CA GLU A 515 -20.81 -0.61 11.57
C GLU A 515 -21.32 0.25 10.39
N GLU A 516 -22.61 0.15 10.05
CA GLU A 516 -23.26 0.99 9.02
C GLU A 516 -24.01 2.18 9.63
N GLY A 517 -23.98 2.32 10.97
CA GLY A 517 -24.60 3.41 11.71
C GLY A 517 -26.09 3.20 12.02
N HIS A 518 -26.63 2.00 11.82
CA HIS A 518 -28.00 1.69 12.20
C HIS A 518 -28.09 1.55 13.72
N TRP A 519 -28.96 2.36 14.34
CA TRP A 519 -29.23 2.30 15.78
C TRP A 519 -30.38 1.36 16.11
N PHE A 520 -30.13 0.39 17.00
CA PHE A 520 -31.09 -0.60 17.46
C PHE A 520 -31.32 -0.48 18.97
N PRO A 521 -32.40 0.19 19.43
CA PRO A 521 -32.79 0.19 20.83
C PRO A 521 -33.25 -1.21 21.26
N ARG A 522 -32.93 -1.60 22.50
CA ARG A 522 -33.34 -2.90 23.05
C ARG A 522 -34.86 -3.00 23.16
N GLY A 523 -35.42 -4.07 22.58
CA GLY A 523 -36.85 -4.38 22.63
C GLY A 523 -37.72 -3.55 21.67
N THR A 524 -37.13 -2.65 20.88
CA THR A 524 -37.85 -1.84 19.90
C THR A 524 -37.69 -2.42 18.51
N ALA A 525 -38.79 -2.53 17.76
CA ALA A 525 -38.75 -2.92 16.36
C ALA A 525 -38.24 -1.76 15.50
N VAL A 526 -37.17 -2.01 14.74
CA VAL A 526 -36.57 -1.07 13.79
C VAL A 526 -36.74 -1.62 12.39
N GLU A 527 -37.26 -0.82 11.45
CA GLU A 527 -37.38 -1.24 10.05
C GLU A 527 -36.00 -1.34 9.40
N VAL A 528 -35.78 -2.42 8.65
CA VAL A 528 -34.48 -2.73 8.02
C VAL A 528 -34.67 -3.22 6.58
N CYS A 529 -33.68 -2.97 5.71
CA CYS A 529 -33.69 -3.55 4.36
C CYS A 529 -33.36 -5.06 4.40
N THR A 530 -33.62 -5.73 3.28
CA THR A 530 -33.36 -7.18 3.12
C THR A 530 -31.93 -7.60 3.47
N ASP A 531 -30.94 -6.79 3.07
CA ASP A 531 -29.52 -7.07 3.34
C ASP A 531 -29.20 -6.92 4.84
N THR A 532 -29.67 -5.86 5.50
CA THR A 532 -29.50 -5.67 6.94
C THR A 532 -30.18 -6.80 7.71
N ALA A 533 -31.38 -7.20 7.32
CA ALA A 533 -32.07 -8.34 7.91
C ALA A 533 -31.29 -9.65 7.76
N ALA A 534 -30.70 -9.90 6.57
CA ALA A 534 -29.86 -11.06 6.33
C ALA A 534 -28.59 -11.04 7.20
N LYS A 535 -27.89 -9.90 7.24
CA LYS A 535 -26.70 -9.68 8.08
C LYS A 535 -26.99 -9.95 9.56
N LEU A 536 -28.08 -9.40 10.10
CA LEU A 536 -28.48 -9.58 11.50
C LEU A 536 -28.90 -11.02 11.85
N SER A 537 -29.25 -11.82 10.84
CA SER A 537 -29.64 -13.22 11.01
C SER A 537 -28.46 -14.20 11.03
N HIS A 538 -27.26 -13.75 10.68
CA HIS A 538 -26.05 -14.57 10.62
C HIS A 538 -25.06 -14.24 11.73
N ALA A 539 -24.02 -15.08 11.90
CA ALA A 539 -22.94 -14.80 12.84
C ALA A 539 -22.30 -13.43 12.55
N PRO A 540 -21.88 -12.66 13.56
CA PRO A 540 -21.94 -12.96 14.99
C PRO A 540 -23.26 -12.50 15.65
N TYR A 541 -24.20 -11.93 14.90
CA TYR A 541 -25.44 -11.36 15.43
C TYR A 541 -26.57 -12.38 15.63
N ALA A 542 -26.44 -13.56 15.02
CA ALA A 542 -27.39 -14.66 15.18
C ALA A 542 -27.73 -14.87 16.68
N GLY A 543 -29.03 -14.82 16.99
CA GLY A 543 -29.55 -14.94 18.36
C GLY A 543 -29.60 -13.64 19.17
N GLN A 544 -29.00 -12.54 18.70
CA GLN A 544 -29.09 -11.22 19.34
C GLN A 544 -30.27 -10.38 18.83
N PHE A 545 -30.78 -10.73 17.65
CA PHE A 545 -31.90 -10.05 17.00
C PHE A 545 -33.04 -11.01 16.69
N VAL A 546 -34.27 -10.52 16.81
CA VAL A 546 -35.45 -11.15 16.19
C VAL A 546 -35.74 -10.38 14.92
N VAL A 547 -35.61 -11.05 13.77
CA VAL A 547 -36.00 -10.49 12.48
C VAL A 547 -37.41 -10.96 12.15
N THR A 548 -38.33 -10.03 11.94
CA THR A 548 -39.71 -10.31 11.54
C THR A 548 -39.92 -9.93 10.08
N HIS A 549 -40.71 -10.74 9.39
CA HIS A 549 -41.18 -10.46 8.03
C HIS A 549 -42.62 -9.94 8.09
N PRO A 550 -43.05 -9.07 7.16
CA PRO A 550 -44.45 -8.69 7.08
C PRO A 550 -45.29 -9.96 6.87
N GLY A 551 -46.26 -10.18 7.75
CA GLY A 551 -47.22 -11.26 7.57
C GLY A 551 -47.95 -11.10 6.24
N ARG A 552 -48.30 -12.21 5.59
CA ARG A 552 -49.12 -12.26 4.35
C ARG A 552 -50.44 -11.47 4.42
N ALA A 553 -50.84 -10.96 5.59
CA ALA A 553 -52.05 -10.19 5.84
C ALA A 553 -51.96 -8.68 5.53
N ALA A 554 -50.79 -8.14 5.17
CA ALA A 554 -50.64 -6.71 4.80
C ALA A 554 -50.60 -6.46 3.27
N ARG A 555 -51.04 -7.44 2.46
CA ARG A 555 -51.51 -7.21 1.08
C ARG A 555 -53.03 -7.26 1.06
N ALA A 556 -53.67 -6.43 1.87
CA ALA A 556 -55.03 -6.00 1.58
C ALA A 556 -54.88 -4.70 0.79
N GLU A 557 -55.49 -4.69 -0.37
CA GLU A 557 -55.59 -3.59 -1.30
C GLU A 557 -56.02 -2.31 -0.58
N ASP A 558 -55.11 -1.35 -0.47
CA ASP A 558 -55.50 0.05 -0.38
C ASP A 558 -54.42 0.87 -1.11
N PRO A 559 -54.65 1.24 -2.38
CA PRO A 559 -53.75 2.12 -3.11
C PRO A 559 -53.91 3.54 -2.55
N CYS A 560 -53.32 3.81 -1.39
CA CYS A 560 -53.19 5.17 -0.88
C CYS A 560 -52.07 5.86 -1.66
N CYS A 561 -52.33 6.19 -2.93
CA CYS A 561 -51.71 7.23 -3.76
C CYS A 561 -52.02 6.98 -5.25
N THR A 562 -53.25 7.20 -5.70
CA THR A 562 -53.49 7.68 -7.07
C THR A 562 -53.56 9.21 -7.04
N PRO A 563 -52.76 9.92 -7.84
CA PRO A 563 -52.81 11.38 -7.85
C PRO A 563 -54.08 11.83 -8.57
N ASP A 564 -54.99 12.48 -7.86
CA ASP A 564 -56.07 13.23 -8.49
C ASP A 564 -55.45 14.42 -9.23
N GLY A 565 -55.95 14.70 -10.44
CA GLY A 565 -55.37 15.60 -11.44
C GLY A 565 -55.20 17.09 -11.09
N ASN A 566 -55.11 17.44 -9.81
CA ASN A 566 -54.88 18.80 -9.30
C ASN A 566 -53.58 18.97 -8.49
N GLY A 567 -52.66 18.00 -8.52
CA GLY A 567 -51.24 18.26 -8.20
C GLY A 567 -50.92 18.73 -6.78
N GLN A 568 -51.70 18.33 -5.76
CA GLN A 568 -51.29 18.51 -4.36
C GLN A 568 -50.66 17.21 -3.82
N LYS A 569 -49.39 17.30 -3.44
CA LYS A 569 -48.59 16.23 -2.84
C LYS A 569 -49.07 15.95 -1.42
N CYS A 570 -49.20 14.68 -1.05
CA CYS A 570 -49.31 14.25 0.35
C CYS A 570 -47.89 14.15 0.96
N CYS A 571 -47.71 14.90 2.05
CA CYS A 571 -46.65 14.92 3.08
C CYS A 571 -45.19 14.67 2.65
#